data_AF-A0A7Y7AAA9-F1
#
_entry.id   AF-A0A7Y7AAA9-F1
#
_cell.length_a   1.000
_cell.length_b   1.000
_cell.length_c   1.000
_cell.angle_alpha   90.00
_cell.angle_beta   90.00
_cell.angle_gamma   90.00
#
_symmetry.space_group_name_H-M   'P 1'
#
loop_
_entity.id
_entity.type
_entity.pdbx_description
1 polymer ?
#
loop_
_entity_poly.entity_id
_entity_poly.type
_entity_poly.pdbx_seq_one_letter_code
_entity_poly.pdbx_strand_id
1 'polypeptide(L)'
;MKNGYRLLLMAFIATSALLSCNKDKTLSECNLDYCTPGAVSYENDIKPLIQQSCATNQGPGTGCHDAWIFNYDNVKAKIDQGTFGAVISDGSMPKIPNNFGIAPLTQAEIEMFECWICDGALEN
;
A
#
# COMPACT_ATOMS: atom_id res chain seq x y z
N MET A 1 35.74 41.72 12.67
CA MET A 1 34.78 40.83 13.37
C MET A 1 33.51 40.50 12.58
N LYS A 2 32.99 41.37 11.68
CA LYS A 2 31.75 41.10 10.90
C LYS A 2 31.88 40.09 9.74
N ASN A 3 33.09 39.90 9.20
CA ASN A 3 33.31 39.04 8.02
C ASN A 3 33.40 37.54 8.35
N GLY A 4 33.81 37.19 9.58
CA GLY A 4 33.85 35.79 10.03
C GLY A 4 32.46 35.19 10.22
N TYR A 5 31.50 35.99 10.70
CA TYR A 5 30.11 35.55 10.90
C TYR A 5 29.38 35.28 9.57
N ARG A 6 29.74 36.01 8.50
CA ARG A 6 29.18 35.80 7.14
C ARG A 6 29.68 34.51 6.49
N LEU A 7 30.96 34.17 6.67
CA LEU A 7 31.54 32.90 6.21
C LEU A 7 30.98 31.70 6.99
N LEU A 8 30.78 31.86 8.31
CA LEU A 8 30.16 30.83 9.16
C LEU A 8 28.68 30.60 8.83
N LEU A 9 27.92 31.65 8.51
CA LEU A 9 26.51 31.54 8.10
C LEU A 9 26.33 30.84 6.75
N MET A 10 27.20 31.10 5.76
CA MET A 10 27.13 30.41 4.46
C MET A 10 27.50 28.94 4.57
N ALA A 11 28.44 28.58 5.44
CA ALA A 11 28.82 27.19 5.70
C ALA A 11 27.68 26.38 6.34
N PHE A 12 26.85 27.02 7.18
CA PHE A 12 25.73 26.36 7.88
C PHE A 12 24.51 26.09 6.96
N ILE A 13 24.32 26.91 5.93
CA ILE A 13 23.22 26.73 4.96
C ILE A 13 23.56 25.64 3.93
N ALA A 14 24.84 25.49 3.58
CA ALA A 14 25.32 24.46 2.67
C ALA A 14 25.22 23.04 3.26
N THR A 15 25.35 22.88 4.58
CA THR A 15 25.24 21.58 5.26
C THR A 15 23.80 21.09 5.42
N SER A 16 22.82 22.00 5.52
CA SER A 16 21.40 21.63 5.61
C SER A 16 20.80 21.09 4.30
N ALA A 17 21.42 21.38 3.15
CA ALA A 17 20.93 20.90 1.85
C ALA A 17 21.24 19.42 1.58
N LEU A 18 22.19 18.82 2.31
CA LEU A 18 22.59 17.41 2.13
C LEU A 18 21.76 16.42 2.94
N LEU A 19 20.84 16.89 3.79
CA LEU A 19 19.92 16.05 4.56
C LEU A 19 18.53 15.92 3.92
N SER A 20 18.31 16.53 2.75
CA SER A 20 17.06 16.38 1.98
C SER A 20 17.08 15.17 1.02
N CYS A 21 17.88 14.15 1.31
CA CYS A 21 17.56 12.79 0.87
C CYS A 21 16.41 12.31 1.75
N ASN A 22 15.17 12.70 1.39
CA ASN A 22 14.03 11.86 1.73
C ASN A 22 14.36 10.49 1.16
N LYS A 23 14.37 9.46 2.01
CA LYS A 23 14.49 8.08 1.55
C LYS A 23 13.38 7.86 0.53
N ASP A 24 13.70 7.95 -0.75
CA ASP A 24 12.95 7.22 -1.76
C ASP A 24 13.06 5.76 -1.30
N LYS A 25 11.95 5.24 -0.78
CA LYS A 25 11.79 3.81 -0.64
C LYS A 25 11.82 3.29 -2.08
N THR A 26 13.00 2.94 -2.56
CA THR A 26 13.14 2.13 -3.75
C THR A 26 12.28 0.89 -3.52
N LEU A 27 11.47 0.52 -4.51
CA LEU A 27 10.54 -0.62 -4.51
C LEU A 27 11.29 -1.98 -4.46
N SER A 28 12.42 -2.06 -3.75
CA SER A 28 13.46 -3.08 -3.96
C SER A 28 13.72 -3.96 -2.73
N GLU A 29 12.83 -4.03 -1.74
CA GLU A 29 13.03 -4.94 -0.60
C GLU A 29 11.76 -5.68 -0.14
N CYS A 30 10.93 -6.20 -1.06
CA CYS A 30 10.25 -7.46 -0.73
C CYS A 30 10.87 -8.60 -1.54
N ASN A 31 11.68 -9.39 -0.84
CA ASN A 31 12.32 -10.60 -1.35
C ASN A 31 11.29 -11.75 -1.34
N LEU A 32 10.23 -11.61 -2.12
CA LEU A 32 9.23 -12.67 -2.30
C LEU A 32 9.63 -13.50 -3.52
N ASP A 33 10.05 -14.74 -3.28
CA ASP A 33 10.53 -15.66 -4.33
C ASP A 33 9.42 -16.13 -5.27
N TYR A 34 8.15 -16.02 -4.84
CA TYR A 34 6.96 -16.31 -5.64
C TYR A 34 6.47 -15.14 -6.48
N CYS A 35 7.06 -13.94 -6.36
CA CYS A 35 6.62 -12.76 -7.09
C CYS A 35 7.46 -12.48 -8.34
N THR A 36 6.79 -12.38 -9.49
CA THR A 36 7.39 -11.84 -10.72
C THR A 36 6.99 -10.38 -10.86
N PRO A 37 7.94 -9.43 -10.89
CA PRO A 37 7.61 -8.01 -10.98
C PRO A 37 6.74 -7.67 -12.19
N GLY A 38 5.64 -6.95 -11.94
CA GLY A 38 4.69 -6.51 -12.95
C GLY A 38 3.76 -7.61 -13.49
N ALA A 39 3.80 -8.81 -12.92
CA ALA A 39 2.93 -9.91 -13.36
C ALA A 39 1.50 -9.78 -12.85
N VAL A 40 1.27 -9.09 -11.73
CA VAL A 40 -0.06 -8.87 -11.15
C VAL A 40 -0.59 -7.50 -11.59
N SER A 41 -1.79 -7.48 -12.18
CA SER A 41 -2.49 -6.28 -12.65
C SER A 41 -3.54 -5.84 -11.65
N TYR A 42 -3.63 -4.53 -11.38
CA TYR A 42 -4.71 -4.04 -10.55
C TYR A 42 -6.08 -4.31 -11.19
N GLU A 43 -6.23 -3.99 -12.48
CA GLU A 43 -7.53 -4.07 -13.15
C GLU A 43 -8.01 -5.51 -13.36
N ASN A 44 -7.11 -6.42 -13.69
CA ASN A 44 -7.48 -7.80 -14.06
C ASN A 44 -7.44 -8.78 -12.88
N ASP A 45 -6.60 -8.52 -11.88
CA ASP A 45 -6.35 -9.47 -10.79
C ASP A 45 -6.87 -8.95 -9.45
N ILE A 46 -6.39 -7.80 -9.02
CA ILE A 46 -6.62 -7.30 -7.65
C ILE A 46 -8.03 -6.73 -7.47
N LYS A 47 -8.50 -5.92 -8.42
CA LYS A 47 -9.81 -5.28 -8.34
C LYS A 47 -10.95 -6.31 -8.29
N PRO A 48 -10.96 -7.38 -9.11
CA PRO A 48 -11.94 -8.46 -8.93
C PRO A 48 -11.88 -9.13 -7.55
N LEU A 49 -10.68 -9.38 -7.01
CA LEU A 49 -10.52 -9.96 -5.67
C LEU A 49 -11.03 -9.04 -4.56
N ILE A 50 -10.78 -7.73 -4.66
CA ILE A 50 -11.36 -6.74 -3.76
C ILE A 50 -12.89 -6.77 -3.82
N GLN A 51 -13.47 -6.85 -5.02
CA GLN A 51 -14.92 -6.90 -5.22
C GLN A 51 -15.53 -8.19 -4.67
N GLN A 52 -14.83 -9.31 -4.79
CA GLN A 52 -15.31 -10.63 -4.36
C GLN A 52 -15.17 -10.85 -2.85
N SER A 53 -14.02 -10.45 -2.30
CA SER A 53 -13.54 -10.92 -0.98
C SER A 53 -13.45 -9.81 0.07
N CYS A 54 -13.67 -8.55 -0.30
CA CYS A 54 -13.62 -7.41 0.62
C CYS A 54 -14.90 -6.58 0.58
N ALA A 55 -15.36 -6.20 -0.61
CA ALA A 55 -16.43 -5.23 -0.77
C ALA A 55 -17.82 -5.83 -0.49
N THR A 56 -18.60 -5.17 0.37
CA THR A 56 -19.95 -5.64 0.77
C THR A 56 -21.09 -4.97 0.01
N ASN A 57 -20.82 -3.86 -0.69
CA ASN A 57 -21.82 -3.03 -1.38
C ASN A 57 -22.99 -2.52 -0.49
N GLN A 58 -22.86 -2.56 0.84
CA GLN A 58 -23.95 -2.22 1.76
C GLN A 58 -23.99 -0.74 2.20
N GLY A 59 -23.07 0.10 1.72
CA GLY A 59 -23.06 1.53 2.04
C GLY A 59 -22.18 1.90 3.25
N PRO A 60 -22.05 3.20 3.58
CA PRO A 60 -21.10 3.63 4.61
C PRO A 60 -21.49 3.11 5.99
N GLY A 61 -20.51 2.70 6.79
CA GLY A 61 -20.72 2.28 8.18
C GLY A 61 -21.26 0.86 8.37
N THR A 62 -21.46 0.08 7.30
CA THR A 62 -21.91 -1.33 7.37
C THR A 62 -20.78 -2.35 7.52
N GLY A 63 -19.51 -1.90 7.46
CA GLY A 63 -18.31 -2.73 7.55
C GLY A 63 -17.60 -2.98 6.20
N CYS A 64 -16.39 -3.56 6.30
CA CYS A 64 -15.38 -3.97 5.29
C CYS A 64 -15.27 -3.19 3.96
N HIS A 65 -15.55 -1.88 4.00
CA HIS A 65 -15.11 -0.88 3.01
C HIS A 65 -16.10 -0.64 1.86
N ASP A 66 -17.22 -0.01 2.21
CA ASP A 66 -18.13 0.60 1.24
C ASP A 66 -17.44 1.68 0.39
N ALA A 67 -17.98 1.91 -0.82
CA ALA A 67 -17.72 2.94 -1.84
C ALA A 67 -16.25 3.29 -2.15
N TRP A 68 -15.46 3.63 -1.13
CA TRP A 68 -14.06 4.01 -1.23
C TRP A 68 -13.20 2.89 -1.79
N ILE A 69 -13.44 1.61 -1.45
CA ILE A 69 -12.57 0.50 -1.88
C ILE A 69 -12.64 0.23 -3.38
N PHE A 70 -13.66 0.74 -4.05
CA PHE A 70 -13.79 0.68 -5.51
C PHE A 70 -12.97 1.75 -6.24
N ASN A 71 -12.39 2.69 -5.50
CA ASN A 71 -11.52 3.71 -6.04
C ASN A 71 -10.06 3.37 -5.70
N TYR A 72 -9.25 3.23 -6.74
CA TYR A 72 -7.84 2.87 -6.63
C TYR A 72 -7.07 3.83 -5.71
N ASP A 73 -7.25 5.14 -5.84
CA ASP A 73 -6.51 6.13 -5.03
C ASP A 73 -6.71 5.92 -3.52
N ASN A 74 -7.94 5.60 -3.11
CA ASN A 74 -8.24 5.31 -1.72
C ASN A 74 -7.57 4.01 -1.25
N VAL A 75 -7.57 2.96 -2.09
CA VAL A 75 -6.87 1.70 -1.81
C VAL A 75 -5.36 1.94 -1.69
N LYS A 76 -4.79 2.67 -2.64
CA LYS A 76 -3.37 3.03 -2.64
C LYS A 76 -2.98 3.82 -1.39
N ALA A 77 -3.81 4.77 -0.97
CA ALA A 77 -3.58 5.50 0.27
C ALA A 77 -3.53 4.58 1.52
N LYS A 78 -4.32 3.49 1.56
CA LYS A 78 -4.29 2.50 2.65
C LYS A 78 -3.10 1.56 2.60
N ILE A 79 -2.62 1.25 1.40
CA ILE A 79 -1.37 0.51 1.18
C ILE A 79 -0.18 1.35 1.64
N ASP A 80 -0.13 2.64 1.28
CA ASP A 80 0.94 3.55 1.68
C ASP A 80 0.96 3.81 3.19
N GLN A 81 -0.21 3.74 3.84
CA GLN A 81 -0.35 3.75 5.30
C GLN A 81 0.06 2.42 5.96
N GLY A 82 0.30 1.35 5.20
CA GLY A 82 0.61 0.00 5.69
C GLY A 82 -0.59 -0.78 6.23
N THR A 83 -1.75 -0.12 6.37
CA THR A 83 -2.95 -0.73 6.96
C THR A 83 -3.57 -1.81 6.09
N PHE A 84 -3.51 -1.67 4.76
CA PHE A 84 -4.07 -2.67 3.85
C PHE A 84 -3.24 -3.95 3.88
N GLY A 85 -1.92 -3.85 3.73
CA GLY A 85 -1.01 -5.00 3.77
C GLY A 85 -1.08 -5.76 5.09
N ALA A 86 -1.19 -5.06 6.23
CA ALA A 86 -1.35 -5.71 7.53
C ALA A 86 -2.58 -6.63 7.59
N VAL A 87 -3.71 -6.19 7.03
CA VAL A 87 -4.96 -6.98 6.99
C VAL A 87 -4.86 -8.18 6.05
N ILE A 88 -4.16 -8.03 4.92
CA ILE A 88 -3.87 -9.15 4.02
C ILE A 88 -3.03 -10.21 4.74
N SER A 89 -1.94 -9.81 5.41
CA SER A 89 -1.03 -10.73 6.07
C SER A 89 -1.59 -11.37 7.34
N ASP A 90 -2.40 -10.66 8.13
CA ASP A 90 -2.95 -11.19 9.37
C ASP A 90 -4.26 -11.99 9.19
N GLY A 91 -4.89 -11.89 8.01
CA GLY A 91 -6.14 -12.57 7.69
C GLY A 91 -7.31 -12.20 8.61
N SER A 92 -7.23 -11.05 9.29
CA SER A 92 -8.23 -10.61 10.27
C SER A 92 -9.57 -10.22 9.63
N MET A 93 -9.59 -10.04 8.31
CA MET A 93 -10.78 -9.73 7.53
C MET A 93 -10.89 -10.60 6.26
N PRO A 94 -12.12 -11.01 5.89
CA PRO A 94 -13.35 -10.85 6.65
C PRO A 94 -13.40 -11.80 7.85
N LYS A 95 -14.05 -11.40 8.95
CA LYS A 95 -14.32 -12.31 10.07
C LYS A 95 -15.25 -13.44 9.61
N ILE A 96 -14.83 -14.69 9.78
CA ILE A 96 -15.63 -15.87 9.45
C ILE A 96 -16.20 -16.48 10.75
N PRO A 97 -17.49 -16.86 10.80
CA PRO A 97 -18.51 -16.70 9.74
C PRO A 97 -18.96 -15.25 9.58
N ASN A 98 -19.34 -14.86 8.35
CA ASN A 98 -19.98 -13.57 8.08
C ASN A 98 -21.36 -13.74 7.44
N ASN A 99 -22.17 -12.67 7.52
CA ASN A 99 -23.52 -12.62 6.94
C ASN A 99 -23.55 -11.99 5.54
N PHE A 100 -22.38 -11.72 4.94
CA PHE A 100 -22.26 -11.11 3.62
C PHE A 100 -22.07 -12.15 2.50
N GLY A 101 -21.90 -13.43 2.85
CA GLY A 101 -21.64 -14.50 1.89
C GLY A 101 -20.25 -14.43 1.27
N ILE A 102 -19.32 -13.71 1.92
CA ILE A 102 -17.95 -13.51 1.43
C ILE A 102 -17.05 -14.64 1.95
N ALA A 103 -16.27 -15.25 1.07
CA ALA A 103 -15.27 -16.25 1.44
C ALA A 103 -13.96 -15.56 1.89
N PRO A 104 -13.16 -16.19 2.78
CA PRO A 104 -11.80 -15.73 3.01
C PRO A 104 -10.95 -15.90 1.74
N LEU A 105 -9.92 -15.07 1.60
CA LEU A 105 -8.92 -15.24 0.55
C LEU A 105 -8.24 -16.61 0.70
N THR A 106 -7.96 -17.25 -0.42
CA THR A 106 -7.08 -18.39 -0.52
C THR A 106 -5.62 -17.95 -0.41
N GLN A 107 -4.71 -18.90 -0.14
CA GLN A 107 -3.29 -18.60 -0.05
C GLN A 107 -2.73 -17.98 -1.35
N ALA A 108 -3.15 -18.48 -2.51
CA ALA A 108 -2.72 -17.93 -3.80
C ALA A 108 -3.22 -16.49 -4.03
N GLU A 109 -4.42 -16.16 -3.57
CA GLU A 109 -4.95 -14.80 -3.67
C GLU A 109 -4.24 -13.85 -2.71
N ILE A 110 -3.87 -14.31 -1.51
CA ILE A 110 -3.02 -13.56 -0.58
C ILE A 110 -1.66 -13.26 -1.23
N GLU A 111 -1.02 -14.27 -1.82
CA GLU A 111 0.25 -14.11 -2.53
C GLU A 111 0.14 -13.09 -3.69
N MET A 112 -0.97 -13.08 -4.43
CA MET A 112 -1.22 -12.07 -5.46
C MET A 112 -1.28 -10.65 -4.89
N PHE A 113 -1.99 -10.44 -3.76
CA PHE A 113 -1.99 -9.14 -3.09
C PHE A 113 -0.61 -8.74 -2.60
N GLU A 114 0.15 -9.67 -2.02
CA GLU A 114 1.50 -9.41 -1.54
C GLU A 114 2.45 -9.03 -2.68
N CYS A 115 2.39 -9.74 -3.81
CA CYS A 115 3.18 -9.40 -4.99
C CYS A 115 2.82 -8.02 -5.54
N TRP A 116 1.53 -7.72 -5.69
CA TRP A 116 1.10 -6.42 -6.20
C TRP A 116 1.49 -5.28 -5.26
N ILE A 117 1.31 -5.44 -3.94
CA ILE A 117 1.75 -4.45 -2.93
C ILE A 117 3.27 -4.28 -3.01
N CYS A 118 4.02 -5.37 -3.19
CA CYS A 118 5.46 -5.33 -3.32
C CYS A 118 5.93 -4.54 -4.54
N ASP A 119 5.27 -4.71 -5.67
CA ASP A 119 5.54 -4.01 -6.93
C ASP A 119 5.15 -2.51 -6.88
N GLY A 120 4.74 -2.00 -5.72
CA GLY A 120 4.34 -0.62 -5.53
C GLY A 120 2.86 -0.36 -5.77
N ALA A 121 2.05 -1.42 -5.81
CA ALA A 121 0.60 -1.38 -5.99
C ALA A 121 0.19 -0.56 -7.22
N LEU A 122 0.72 -0.91 -8.39
CA LEU A 122 0.52 -0.17 -9.65
C LEU A 122 -0.95 -0.21 -10.12
N GLU A 123 -1.42 0.86 -10.76
CA GLU A 123 -2.73 0.92 -11.45
C GLU A 123 -2.56 0.52 -12.93
N ASN A 124 -2.48 -0.77 -13.19
CA ASN A 124 -2.18 -1.35 -14.52
C ASN A 124 -3.19 -2.40 -14.98
#